data_AF-A0A7C5ULC3-F1
#
_entry.id   AF-A0A7C5ULC3-F1
#
_cell.length_a   1.000
_cell.length_b   1.000
_cell.length_c   1.000
_cell.angle_alpha   90.00
_cell.angle_beta   90.00
_cell.angle_gamma   90.00
#
_symmetry.space_group_name_H-M   'P 1'
#
loop_
_entity.id
_entity.type
_entity.pdbx_description
1 polymer ?
#
loop_
_entity_poly.entity_id
_entity_poly.type
_entity_poly.pdbx_seq_one_letter_code
_entity_poly.pdbx_strand_id
1 'polypeptide(L)' 'MKNTILGISEAGSLALHTMAVLAKNPKRWVPTEKLAKALSASPHHLSKVLQRLAKQGL' A
#
# COMPACT_ATOMS: atom_id res chain seq x y z
N MET A 1 -3.36 -11.98 -27.40
CA MET A 1 -4.24 -11.09 -26.59
C MET A 1 -4.02 -11.41 -25.13
N LYS A 2 -3.81 -10.42 -24.25
CA LYS A 2 -3.62 -10.66 -22.80
C LYS A 2 -4.99 -10.93 -22.17
N ASN A 3 -5.25 -12.16 -21.78
CA ASN A 3 -6.47 -12.55 -21.04
C ASN A 3 -6.24 -12.36 -19.54
N THR A 4 -6.44 -11.14 -19.05
CA THR A 4 -6.28 -10.81 -17.63
C THR A 4 -7.65 -10.79 -16.96
N ILE A 5 -7.89 -11.70 -16.00
CA ILE A 5 -9.17 -11.79 -15.27
C ILE A 5 -9.36 -10.58 -14.35
N LEU A 6 -8.29 -10.04 -13.75
CA LEU A 6 -8.30 -8.84 -12.89
C LEU A 6 -7.08 -7.97 -13.19
N GLY A 7 -7.31 -6.77 -13.73
CA GLY A 7 -6.28 -5.81 -14.12
C GLY A 7 -5.73 -4.99 -12.95
N ILE A 8 -5.21 -5.64 -11.90
CA ILE A 8 -4.64 -4.94 -10.73
C ILE A 8 -3.19 -4.54 -11.04
N SER A 9 -2.89 -3.25 -10.91
CA SER A 9 -1.53 -2.74 -11.02
C SER A 9 -0.70 -3.08 -9.78
N GLU A 10 0.63 -3.06 -9.92
CA GLU A 10 1.55 -3.23 -8.78
C GLU A 10 1.23 -2.27 -7.63
N ALA A 11 1.08 -0.97 -7.93
CA ALA A 11 0.65 0.03 -6.95
C ALA A 11 -0.72 -0.27 -6.31
N GLY A 12 -1.66 -0.83 -7.08
CA GLY A 12 -2.97 -1.25 -6.56
C GLY A 12 -2.85 -2.42 -5.57
N SER A 13 -2.04 -3.42 -5.91
CA SER A 13 -1.76 -4.54 -5.00
C SER A 13 -1.07 -4.06 -3.72
N LEU A 14 -0.07 -3.17 -3.84
CA LEU A 14 0.63 -2.61 -2.68
C LEU A 14 -0.29 -1.77 -1.80
N ALA A 15 -1.18 -0.98 -2.39
CA ALA A 15 -2.17 -0.21 -1.64
C ALA A 15 -3.05 -1.10 -0.76
N LEU A 16 -3.60 -2.19 -1.33
CA LEU A 16 -4.43 -3.14 -0.61
C LEU A 16 -3.68 -3.81 0.55
N HIS A 17 -2.45 -4.25 0.32
CA HIS A 17 -1.62 -4.84 1.38
C HIS A 17 -1.26 -3.82 2.47
N THR A 18 -0.99 -2.57 2.09
CA THR A 18 -0.69 -1.48 3.04
C THR A 18 -1.89 -1.22 3.95
N MET A 19 -3.09 -1.07 3.37
CA MET A 19 -4.33 -0.88 4.12
C MET A 19 -4.61 -2.05 5.06
N ALA A 20 -4.41 -3.29 4.60
CA ALA A 20 -4.59 -4.48 5.43
C ALA A 20 -3.63 -4.52 6.63
N VAL A 21 -2.39 -4.07 6.47
CA VAL A 21 -1.41 -3.97 7.58
C VAL A 21 -1.81 -2.87 8.58
N LEU A 22 -2.21 -1.69 8.09
CA LEU A 22 -2.63 -0.57 8.94
C LEU A 22 -3.92 -0.90 9.72
N ALA A 23 -4.87 -1.59 9.09
CA ALA A 23 -6.13 -1.99 9.70
C ALA A 23 -5.96 -2.91 10.92
N LYS A 24 -4.82 -3.61 11.07
CA LYS A 24 -4.53 -4.42 12.26
C LYS A 24 -4.40 -3.58 13.54
N ASN A 25 -4.01 -2.31 13.42
CA ASN A 25 -3.82 -1.40 14.56
C ASN A 25 -4.24 0.03 14.17
N PRO A 26 -5.55 0.30 13.99
CA PRO A 26 -6.04 1.52 13.35
C PRO A 26 -5.73 2.82 14.12
N LYS A 27 -5.41 2.72 15.42
CA LYS A 27 -5.07 3.87 16.28
C LYS A 27 -3.57 4.11 16.39
N ARG A 28 -2.75 3.35 15.66
CA ARG A 28 -1.29 3.40 15.77
C ARG A 28 -0.67 3.94 14.51
N TRP A 29 0.13 4.99 14.66
CA TRP A 29 1.03 5.46 13.62
C TRP A 29 2.14 4.44 13.37
N VAL A 30 2.35 4.09 12.10
CA VAL A 30 3.43 3.19 11.68
C VAL A 30 4.35 3.95 10.72
N PRO A 31 5.67 4.03 11.03
CA PRO A 31 6.63 4.66 10.12
C PRO A 31 6.65 3.99 8.74
N THR A 32 6.80 4.78 7.69
CA THR A 32 6.84 4.31 6.30
C THR A 32 7.94 3.26 6.08
N GLU A 33 9.10 3.43 6.70
CA GLU A 33 10.23 2.49 6.62
C GLU A 33 9.86 1.12 7.21
N LYS A 34 9.08 1.12 8.29
CA LYS A 34 8.62 -0.11 8.93
C LYS A 34 7.58 -0.83 8.07
N LEU A 35 6.66 -0.08 7.46
CA LEU A 35 5.70 -0.63 6.49
C LEU A 35 6.41 -1.17 5.24
N ALA A 36 7.36 -0.42 4.69
CA ALA A 36 8.16 -0.81 3.54
C ALA A 36 8.89 -2.13 3.78
N LYS A 37 9.53 -2.27 4.96
CA LYS A 37 10.17 -3.53 5.36
C LYS A 37 9.17 -4.68 5.51
N ALA A 38 8.00 -4.43 6.10
CA ALA A 38 6.97 -5.45 6.28
C ALA A 38 6.32 -5.91 4.96
N LEU A 39 6.30 -5.04 3.96
CA LEU A 39 5.69 -5.27 2.64
C LEU A 39 6.70 -5.61 1.55
N SER A 40 7.99 -5.72 1.88
CA SER A 40 9.09 -5.90 0.92
C SER A 40 9.06 -4.89 -0.23
N ALA A 41 8.71 -3.64 0.06
CA ALA A 41 8.57 -2.56 -0.91
C ALA A 41 9.64 -1.47 -0.67
N SER A 42 9.98 -0.70 -1.71
CA SER A 42 10.82 0.47 -1.50
C SER A 42 10.05 1.58 -0.74
N PRO A 43 10.69 2.31 0.20
CA PRO A 43 10.04 3.43 0.88
C PRO A 43 9.55 4.51 -0.08
N HIS A 44 10.28 4.75 -1.18
CA HIS A 44 9.91 5.73 -2.20
C HIS A 44 8.59 5.35 -2.91
N HIS A 45 8.47 4.11 -3.37
CA HIS A 45 7.24 3.65 -4.03
C HIS A 45 6.06 3.61 -3.05
N LEU A 46 6.28 3.09 -1.83
CA LEU A 46 5.27 3.08 -0.78
C LEU A 46 4.80 4.49 -0.41
N SER A 47 5.69 5.47 -0.33
CA SER A 47 5.32 6.86 -0.02
C SER A 47 4.34 7.43 -1.04
N LYS A 48 4.54 7.14 -2.34
CA LYS A 48 3.59 7.56 -3.39
C LYS A 48 2.23 6.88 -3.26
N VAL A 49 2.22 5.60 -2.85
CA VAL A 49 0.98 4.86 -2.58
C VAL A 49 0.24 5.46 -1.39
N LEU A 50 0.92 5.66 -0.26
CA LEU A 50 0.36 6.28 0.94
C LEU A 50 -0.19 7.69 0.67
N GLN A 51 0.52 8.51 -0.12
CA GLN A 51 0.02 9.82 -0.53
C GLN A 51 -1.30 9.73 -1.33
N ARG A 52 -1.44 8.71 -2.19
CA ARG A 52 -2.68 8.50 -2.96
C ARG A 52 -3.81 8.01 -2.08
N LEU A 53 -3.54 7.11 -1.14
CA LEU A 53 -4.51 6.64 -0.15
C LEU A 53 -5.02 7.81 0.71
N ALA A 54 -4.11 8.59 1.29
CA ALA A 54 -4.45 9.74 2.12
C ALA A 54 -5.30 10.79 1.37
N LYS A 55 -4.99 11.05 0.08
CA LYS A 55 -5.81 11.93 -0.78
C LYS A 55 -7.25 11.45 -0.97
N GLN A 56 -7.53 10.17 -0.74
CA GLN A 56 -8.88 9.58 -0.83
C GLN A 56 -9.50 9.35 0.56
N GLY A 57 -8.83 9.76 1.64
CA GLY A 57 -9.29 9.52 3.01
C GLY A 57 -9.13 8.06 3.47
N LEU A 58 -8.23 7.32 2.83
CA LEU A 58 -7.89 5.92 3.13
C LEU A 58 -6.58 5.79 3.89
#